data_AF-A0A9P7JJU8-F1
#
_entry.id   AF-A0A9P7JJU8-F1
#
_cell.length_a   1.000
_cell.length_b   1.000
_cell.length_c   1.000
_cell.angle_alpha   90.00
_cell.angle_beta   90.00
_cell.angle_gamma   90.00
#
_symmetry.space_group_name_H-M   'P 1'
#
loop_
_entity.id
_entity.type
_entity.pdbx_description
1 polymer ?
#
loop_
_entity_poly.entity_id
_entity_poly.type
_entity_poly.pdbx_seq_one_letter_code
_entity_poly.pdbx_strand_id
1 'polypeptide(L)'
;MSYTDLSNFSVLYYALWQKQDHSVVRQGLKCNVIDVEGYDKMRPFTFDAVDLSRYPSAMLPNGATSMLIRSEYELFFNNASNIERNFIVHGSAGIGKTNFLGYVLIRRLLARQPVTYQSRTASTVLYSNAKTCGISSTARTKTP
;
A
#
# COMPACT_ATOMS: atom_id res chain seq x y z
N MET A 1 11.05 -16.60 10.89
CA MET A 1 10.52 -15.56 9.97
C MET A 1 9.68 -16.29 8.93
N SER A 2 8.36 -16.11 9.00
CA SER A 2 7.35 -16.96 8.33
C SER A 2 7.11 -16.55 6.87
N TYR A 3 6.79 -17.55 6.04
CA TYR A 3 6.45 -17.48 4.62
C TYR A 3 5.20 -16.62 4.25
N THR A 4 4.61 -15.91 5.21
CA THR A 4 3.33 -15.20 5.09
C THR A 4 3.40 -13.87 4.34
N ASP A 5 4.57 -13.23 4.25
CA ASP A 5 4.73 -11.94 3.56
C ASP A 5 4.56 -12.09 2.02
N LEU A 6 4.89 -13.27 1.48
CA LEU A 6 4.82 -13.58 0.04
C LEU A 6 3.39 -13.76 -0.48
N SER A 7 2.49 -14.32 0.33
CA SER A 7 1.08 -14.50 -0.07
C SER A 7 0.35 -13.18 -0.16
N ASN A 8 0.69 -12.22 0.71
CA ASN A 8 -0.04 -10.98 0.86
C ASN A 8 0.07 -10.04 -0.33
N PHE A 9 1.29 -9.84 -0.83
CA PHE A 9 1.51 -8.95 -1.96
C PHE A 9 1.07 -9.53 -3.30
N SER A 10 1.18 -10.84 -3.49
CA SER A 10 0.77 -11.52 -4.73
C SER A 10 -0.74 -11.42 -4.94
N VAL A 11 -1.52 -11.55 -3.86
CA VAL A 11 -2.98 -11.43 -3.89
C VAL A 11 -3.41 -9.99 -4.10
N LEU A 12 -2.78 -9.03 -3.40
CA LEU A 12 -3.02 -7.60 -3.64
C LEU A 12 -2.75 -7.23 -5.10
N TYR A 13 -1.63 -7.72 -5.64
CA TYR A 13 -1.27 -7.51 -7.04
C TYR A 13 -2.35 -8.07 -7.98
N TYR A 14 -2.77 -9.33 -7.78
CA TYR A 14 -3.78 -9.95 -8.62
C TYR A 14 -5.11 -9.19 -8.57
N ALA A 15 -5.54 -8.74 -7.39
CA ALA A 15 -6.76 -7.96 -7.23
C ALA A 15 -6.68 -6.60 -7.97
N LEU A 16 -5.60 -5.85 -7.78
CA LEU A 16 -5.48 -4.49 -8.32
C LEU A 16 -5.09 -4.45 -9.79
N TRP A 17 -4.12 -5.26 -10.20
CA TRP A 17 -3.59 -5.24 -11.57
C TRP A 17 -4.41 -6.11 -12.51
N GLN A 18 -4.62 -7.38 -12.16
CA GLN A 18 -5.26 -8.34 -13.06
C GLN A 18 -6.77 -8.13 -13.10
N LYS A 19 -7.41 -8.08 -11.93
CA LYS A 19 -8.86 -7.90 -11.83
C LYS A 19 -9.32 -6.45 -11.98
N GLN A 20 -8.40 -5.47 -11.89
CA GLN A 20 -8.74 -4.04 -11.87
C GLN A 20 -9.86 -3.75 -10.86
N ASP A 21 -9.77 -4.36 -9.68
CA ASP A 21 -10.79 -4.17 -8.66
C ASP A 21 -10.63 -2.80 -8.00
N HIS A 22 -11.37 -1.82 -8.52
CA HIS A 22 -11.40 -0.47 -7.92
C HIS A 22 -12.20 -0.43 -6.60
N SER A 23 -12.97 -1.47 -6.26
CA SER A 23 -13.80 -1.48 -5.03
C SER A 23 -12.98 -1.54 -3.75
N VAL A 24 -11.69 -1.89 -3.84
CA VAL A 24 -10.73 -1.75 -2.74
C VAL A 24 -10.51 -0.31 -2.31
N VAL A 25 -10.79 0.70 -3.14
CA VAL A 25 -10.72 2.12 -2.74
C VAL A 25 -12.12 2.61 -2.43
N ARG A 26 -12.40 2.79 -1.15
CA ARG A 26 -13.69 3.27 -0.64
C ARG A 26 -13.59 4.75 -0.35
N GLN A 27 -14.37 5.55 -1.06
CA GLN A 27 -14.39 7.00 -0.93
C GLN A 27 -15.53 7.49 -0.03
N GLY A 28 -15.31 8.58 0.68
CA GLY A 28 -16.36 9.30 1.40
C GLY A 28 -16.96 8.53 2.59
N LEU A 29 -16.19 7.66 3.22
CA LEU A 29 -16.61 6.94 4.43
C LEU A 29 -16.79 7.93 5.58
N LYS A 30 -17.88 7.80 6.33
CA LYS A 30 -18.20 8.68 7.46
C LYS A 30 -18.04 7.92 8.77
N CYS A 31 -17.31 8.51 9.72
CA CYS A 31 -17.26 8.05 11.10
C CYS A 31 -17.25 9.23 12.07
N ASN A 32 -17.37 8.95 13.36
CA ASN A 32 -17.10 9.93 14.41
C ASN A 32 -15.68 9.69 14.93
N VAL A 33 -14.89 10.74 15.01
CA VAL A 33 -13.55 10.71 15.62
C VAL A 33 -13.67 11.26 17.03
N ILE A 34 -13.09 10.52 17.98
CA ILE A 34 -12.94 10.95 19.37
C ILE A 34 -11.57 11.62 19.49
N ASP A 35 -11.57 12.90 19.85
CA ASP A 35 -10.34 13.60 20.21
C ASP A 35 -9.95 13.21 21.64
N VAL A 36 -8.88 12.43 21.77
CA VAL A 36 -8.41 11.93 23.08
C VAL A 36 -7.64 13.01 23.84
N GLU A 37 -7.09 14.01 23.14
CA GLU A 37 -6.36 15.13 23.74
C GLU A 37 -7.32 16.27 24.12
N GLY A 38 -8.37 16.48 23.33
CA GLY A 38 -9.47 17.39 23.60
C GLY A 38 -10.68 16.69 24.18
N TYR A 39 -10.59 16.22 25.44
CA TYR A 39 -11.66 15.59 26.23
C TYR A 39 -13.09 15.91 25.72
N ASP A 40 -13.80 14.88 25.25
CA ASP A 40 -15.25 14.82 24.96
C ASP A 40 -15.82 15.48 23.69
N LYS A 41 -15.02 15.82 22.67
CA LYS A 41 -15.58 16.25 21.37
C LYS A 41 -15.52 15.14 20.32
N MET A 42 -16.61 14.37 20.21
CA MET A 42 -16.87 13.61 19.00
C MET A 42 -17.17 14.56 17.85
N ARG A 43 -16.45 14.41 16.74
CA ARG A 43 -16.71 15.17 15.52
C ARG A 43 -16.92 14.23 14.33
N PRO A 44 -17.87 14.55 13.43
CA PRO A 44 -18.00 13.81 12.18
C PRO A 44 -16.73 13.99 11.35
N PHE A 45 -16.29 12.89 10.75
CA PHE A 45 -15.10 12.83 9.90
C PHE A 45 -15.43 12.02 8.65
N THR A 46 -15.09 12.57 7.51
CA THR A 46 -15.22 11.89 6.22
C THR A 46 -13.82 11.55 5.71
N PHE A 47 -13.63 10.32 5.26
CA PHE A 47 -12.33 9.84 4.80
C PHE A 47 -12.44 8.81 3.69
N ASP A 48 -11.33 8.63 2.99
CA ASP A 48 -11.15 7.56 2.02
C ASP A 48 -10.30 6.45 2.65
N ALA A 49 -10.54 5.21 2.25
CA ALA A 49 -9.78 4.07 2.76
C ALA A 49 -9.53 3.03 1.68
N VAL A 50 -8.43 2.31 1.84
CA VAL A 50 -8.23 1.01 1.19
C VAL A 50 -8.88 -0.05 2.06
N ASP A 51 -9.75 -0.87 1.47
CA ASP A 51 -10.44 -1.99 2.10
C ASP A 51 -10.05 -3.30 1.43
N LEU A 52 -9.31 -4.12 2.17
CA LEU A 52 -8.80 -5.44 1.77
C LEU A 52 -9.53 -6.57 2.51
N SER A 53 -10.65 -6.29 3.17
CA SER A 53 -11.41 -7.31 3.93
C SER A 53 -11.85 -8.50 3.08
N ARG A 54 -12.10 -8.28 1.78
CA ARG A 54 -12.42 -9.32 0.79
C ARG A 54 -11.20 -10.14 0.32
N TYR A 55 -10.01 -9.72 0.74
CA TYR A 55 -8.71 -10.29 0.38
C TYR A 55 -7.91 -10.56 1.66
N PRO A 56 -8.35 -11.52 2.50
CA PRO A 56 -7.71 -11.79 3.80
C PRO A 56 -6.23 -12.17 3.66
N SER A 57 -5.88 -12.83 2.56
CA SER A 57 -4.52 -13.11 2.14
C SER A 57 -3.84 -11.93 1.46
N ALA A 58 -4.27 -10.69 1.69
CA ALA A 58 -3.63 -9.43 1.28
C ALA A 58 -3.55 -8.44 2.45
N MET A 59 -3.66 -8.93 3.69
CA MET A 59 -3.51 -8.12 4.90
C MET A 59 -2.24 -7.27 4.88
N LEU A 60 -2.35 -6.05 5.40
CA LEU A 60 -1.24 -5.15 5.62
C LEU A 60 -0.22 -5.79 6.58
N PRO A 61 1.04 -5.33 6.61
CA PRO A 61 2.08 -5.91 7.47
C PRO A 61 1.75 -5.95 8.97
N ASN A 62 0.83 -5.09 9.43
CA ASN A 62 0.33 -5.08 10.80
C ASN A 62 -0.89 -6.00 11.03
N GLY A 63 -1.26 -6.82 10.04
CA GLY A 63 -2.45 -7.69 10.07
C GLY A 63 -3.77 -6.98 9.75
N ALA A 64 -3.76 -5.66 9.52
CA ALA A 64 -5.00 -4.94 9.23
C ALA A 64 -5.48 -5.20 7.80
N THR A 65 -6.80 -5.27 7.63
CA THR A 65 -7.45 -5.38 6.32
C THR A 65 -7.94 -4.03 5.79
N SER A 66 -7.58 -2.92 6.43
CA SER A 66 -7.93 -1.60 5.94
C SER A 66 -6.86 -0.56 6.28
N MET A 67 -6.74 0.44 5.40
CA MET A 67 -5.80 1.55 5.54
C MET A 67 -6.51 2.87 5.27
N LEU A 68 -6.40 3.82 6.19
CA LEU A 68 -6.82 5.20 5.96
C LEU A 68 -5.98 5.86 4.85
N ILE A 69 -6.63 6.46 3.85
CA ILE A 69 -5.99 7.32 2.87
C ILE A 69 -6.02 8.74 3.44
N ARG A 70 -4.84 9.25 3.79
CA ARG A 70 -4.73 10.61 4.31
C ARG A 70 -4.75 11.61 3.16
N SER A 71 -5.28 12.81 3.40
CA SER A 71 -5.33 13.88 2.40
C SER A 71 -3.94 14.26 1.86
N GLU A 72 -2.90 14.15 2.69
CA GLU A 72 -1.53 14.47 2.28
C GLU A 72 -0.95 13.44 1.30
N TYR A 73 -1.50 12.22 1.24
CA TYR A 73 -0.99 11.18 0.34
C TYR A 73 -1.16 11.56 -1.13
N GLU A 74 -2.27 12.20 -1.50
CA GLU A 74 -2.49 12.65 -2.88
C GLU A 74 -1.46 13.71 -3.28
N LEU A 75 -1.26 14.69 -2.39
CA LEU A 75 -0.28 15.76 -2.61
C LEU A 75 1.12 15.18 -2.77
N PHE A 76 1.52 14.27 -1.88
CA PHE A 76 2.83 13.62 -1.95
C PHE A 76 2.96 12.72 -3.18
N PHE A 77 1.91 12.01 -3.57
CA PHE A 77 1.91 11.17 -4.77
C PHE A 77 2.09 12.00 -6.03
N ASN A 78 1.37 13.12 -6.16
CA ASN A 78 1.50 14.02 -7.30
C ASN A 78 2.90 14.65 -7.36
N ASN A 79 3.41 15.13 -6.23
CA ASN A 79 4.76 15.67 -6.16
C ASN A 79 5.82 14.63 -6.52
N ALA A 80 5.71 13.41 -5.97
CA ALA A 80 6.64 12.31 -6.26
C ALA A 80 6.57 11.83 -7.71
N SER A 81 5.38 11.89 -8.34
CA SER A 81 5.19 11.49 -9.74
C SER A 81 5.89 12.42 -10.73
N ASN A 82 6.20 13.65 -10.31
CA ASN A 82 6.93 14.63 -11.13
C ASN A 82 8.47 14.50 -10.98
N ILE A 83 8.96 13.62 -10.10
CA ILE A 83 10.40 13.43 -9.89
C ILE A 83 10.91 12.40 -10.89
N GLU A 84 11.81 12.79 -11.79
CA GLU A 84 12.42 11.90 -12.79
C GLU A 84 13.41 10.87 -12.21
N ARG A 85 13.85 11.09 -10.96
CA ARG A 85 14.89 10.31 -10.27
C ARG A 85 14.37 9.60 -9.01
N ASN A 86 15.25 8.86 -8.36
CA ASN A 86 14.98 8.20 -7.07
C ASN A 86 14.66 9.23 -5.98
N PHE A 87 13.68 8.92 -5.12
CA PHE A 87 13.35 9.71 -3.94
C PHE A 87 13.35 8.83 -2.68
N ILE A 88 13.56 9.47 -1.52
CA ILE A 88 13.57 8.80 -0.22
C ILE A 88 12.48 9.42 0.65
N VAL A 89 11.58 8.60 1.19
CA VAL A 89 10.56 9.04 2.14
C VAL A 89 11.13 8.98 3.55
N HIS A 90 11.33 10.14 4.18
CA HIS A 90 11.83 10.25 5.56
C HIS A 90 10.81 10.93 6.48
N GLY A 91 10.99 10.78 7.79
CA GLY A 91 10.10 11.36 8.81
C GLY A 91 10.09 10.54 10.10
N SER A 92 9.46 11.08 11.15
CA SER A 92 9.39 10.45 12.47
C SER A 92 8.78 9.04 12.45
N ALA A 93 9.10 8.24 13.47
CA ALA A 93 8.45 6.94 13.67
C ALA A 93 6.92 7.11 13.76
N GLY A 94 6.15 6.15 13.25
CA GLY A 94 4.69 6.18 13.31
C GLY A 94 3.97 7.13 12.35
N ILE A 95 4.66 8.03 11.63
CA ILE A 95 4.01 9.05 10.79
C ILE A 95 3.27 8.51 9.54
N GLY A 96 3.39 7.21 9.25
CA GLY A 96 2.68 6.56 8.13
C GLY A 96 3.48 6.37 6.84
N LYS A 97 4.83 6.43 6.88
CA LYS A 97 5.68 6.25 5.68
C LYS A 97 5.40 4.95 4.91
N THR A 98 5.27 3.83 5.63
CA THR A 98 4.97 2.52 5.02
C THR A 98 3.60 2.50 4.36
N ASN A 99 2.61 3.13 5.00
CA ASN A 99 1.25 3.25 4.47
C ASN A 99 1.23 4.13 3.21
N PHE A 100 2.01 5.22 3.19
CA PHE A 100 2.18 6.04 1.99
C PHE A 100 2.78 5.21 0.83
N LEU A 101 3.86 4.45 1.06
CA LEU A 101 4.43 3.59 0.02
C LEU A 101 3.43 2.52 -0.48
N GLY A 102 2.64 1.94 0.43
CA GLY A 102 1.54 1.03 0.08
C GLY A 102 0.48 1.72 -0.78
N TYR A 103 0.11 2.96 -0.45
CA TYR A 103 -0.80 3.77 -1.25
C TYR A 103 -0.25 4.07 -2.66
N VAL A 104 1.03 4.45 -2.78
CA VAL A 104 1.68 4.67 -4.09
C VAL A 104 1.62 3.40 -4.93
N LEU A 105 1.93 2.24 -4.33
CA LEU A 105 1.85 0.95 -5.00
C LEU A 105 0.43 0.68 -5.53
N ILE A 106 -0.59 0.84 -4.67
CA ILE A 106 -1.99 0.63 -5.05
C ILE A 106 -2.40 1.53 -6.21
N ARG A 107 -2.07 2.83 -6.13
CA ARG A 107 -2.38 3.81 -7.19
C ARG A 107 -1.76 3.44 -8.52
N ARG A 108 -0.49 3.07 -8.53
CA ARG A 108 0.20 2.66 -9.77
C ARG A 108 -0.37 1.36 -10.33
N LEU A 109 -0.70 0.40 -9.47
CA LEU A 109 -1.28 -0.88 -9.92
C LEU A 109 -2.66 -0.70 -10.56
N LEU A 110 -3.53 0.12 -9.95
CA LEU A 110 -4.85 0.47 -10.50
C LEU A 110 -4.74 1.30 -11.79
N ALA A 111 -3.71 2.13 -11.92
CA ALA A 111 -3.45 2.91 -13.14
C ALA A 111 -2.74 2.11 -14.24
N ARG A 112 -2.50 0.81 -14.04
CA ARG A 112 -1.68 -0.04 -14.92
C ARG A 112 -0.31 0.53 -15.24
N GLN A 113 0.29 1.24 -14.29
CA GLN A 113 1.63 1.79 -14.42
C GLN A 113 2.67 0.77 -13.99
N PRO A 114 3.82 0.68 -14.68
CA PRO A 114 4.91 -0.19 -14.26
C PRO A 114 5.35 0.10 -12.82
N VAL A 115 5.54 -0.96 -12.04
CA VAL A 115 6.03 -0.92 -10.66
C VAL A 115 7.00 -2.06 -10.43
N THR A 116 8.14 -1.73 -9.83
CA THR A 116 9.02 -2.70 -9.18
C THR A 116 8.94 -2.46 -7.67
N TYR A 117 8.53 -3.47 -6.91
CA TYR A 117 8.44 -3.37 -5.45
C TYR A 117 9.28 -4.46 -4.80
N GLN A 118 10.18 -4.05 -3.91
CA GLN A 118 11.05 -4.92 -3.15
C GLN A 118 10.92 -4.57 -1.65
N SER A 119 10.46 -5.52 -0.86
CA SER A 119 10.51 -5.41 0.60
C SER A 119 11.84 -5.94 1.13
N ARG A 120 12.42 -5.29 2.15
CA ARG A 120 13.67 -5.74 2.78
C ARG A 120 13.56 -7.14 3.40
N THR A 121 12.36 -7.54 3.80
CA THR A 121 12.07 -8.86 4.39
C THR A 121 11.80 -9.93 3.34
N ALA A 122 11.38 -9.54 2.13
CA ALA A 122 11.09 -10.45 1.05
C ALA A 122 12.33 -10.60 0.16
N SER A 123 12.81 -11.82 -0.03
CA SER A 123 13.80 -12.11 -1.09
C SER A 123 13.12 -12.12 -2.47
N THR A 124 12.19 -11.19 -2.70
CA THR A 124 11.22 -11.26 -3.78
C THR A 124 10.95 -9.86 -4.30
N VAL A 125 10.99 -9.73 -5.62
CA VAL A 125 10.73 -8.50 -6.36
C VAL A 125 9.45 -8.69 -7.14
N LEU A 126 8.46 -7.85 -6.87
CA LEU A 126 7.26 -7.74 -7.70
C LEU A 126 7.59 -6.84 -8.89
N TYR A 127 7.24 -7.27 -10.09
CA TYR A 127 7.38 -6.45 -11.28
C TYR A 127 6.10 -6.49 -12.13
N SER A 128 5.60 -5.29 -12.46
CA SER A 128 4.56 -5.10 -13.47
C SER A 128 5.10 -4.29 -14.64
N ASN A 129 4.75 -4.70 -15.86
CA ASN A 129 4.85 -3.84 -17.03
C ASN A 129 3.57 -3.97 -17.89
N ALA A 130 3.45 -3.16 -18.94
CA ALA A 130 2.25 -3.09 -19.79
C ALA A 130 1.83 -4.43 -20.45
N LYS A 131 2.70 -5.44 -20.50
CA LYS A 131 2.47 -6.73 -21.20
C LYS A 131 2.68 -7.96 -20.32
N THR A 132 3.37 -7.85 -19.19
CA THR A 132 3.77 -8.97 -18.34
C THR A 132 3.71 -8.59 -16.87
N CYS A 133 3.25 -9.56 -16.09
CA CYS A 133 3.20 -9.54 -14.64
C CYS A 133 3.98 -10.75 -14.14
N GLY A 134 4.89 -10.56 -13.19
CA GLY A 134 5.55 -11.69 -12.55
C GLY A 134 6.06 -11.35 -11.15
N ILE A 135 6.30 -12.44 -10.41
CA ILE A 135 6.90 -12.41 -9.09
C ILE A 135 8.23 -13.13 -9.24
N SER A 136 9.34 -12.44 -9.00
CA SER A 136 10.66 -13.06 -9.06
C SER A 136 11.20 -13.23 -7.64
N SER A 137 11.51 -14.46 -7.23
CA SER A 137 12.25 -14.73 -6.01
C SER A 137 13.75 -14.69 -6.30
N THR A 138 14.49 -13.82 -5.63
CA THR A 138 15.95 -13.91 -5.57
C THR A 138 16.30 -14.99 -4.54
N ALA A 139 16.59 -16.20 -5.00
CA ALA A 139 17.25 -17.18 -4.16
C ALA A 139 18.64 -16.62 -3.80
N ARG A 140 18.85 -16.19 -2.55
CA ARG A 140 20.21 -15.95 -2.06
C ARG A 140 20.88 -17.31 -1.91
N THR A 141 21.54 -17.79 -2.95
CA THR A 141 22.62 -18.77 -2.79
C THR A 141 23.72 -18.07 -1.98
N LYS A 142 23.87 -18.47 -0.72
CA LYS A 142 25.12 -18.24 0.02
C LYS A 142 26.21 -19.00 -0.75
N THR A 143 27.07 -18.29 -1.46
CA THR A 143 28.39 -18.83 -1.80
C THR A 143 29.22 -18.94 -0.51
N PRO A 144 30.01 -20.01 -0.36
CA PRO A 144 30.74 -20.34 0.86
C PRO A 144 31.78 -19.29 1.25
#